data_AF-A0A0T6XN63-F1
#
_entry.id   AF-A0A0T6XN63-F1
#
_cell.length_a   1.000
_cell.length_b   1.000
_cell.length_c   1.000
_cell.angle_alpha   90.00
_cell.angle_beta   90.00
_cell.angle_gamma   90.00
#
_symmetry.space_group_name_H-M   'P 1'
#
loop_
_entity.id
_entity.type
_entity.pdbx_description
1 polymer ?
#
loop_
_entity_poly.entity_id
_entity_poly.type
_entity_poly.pdbx_seq_one_letter_code
_entity_poly.pdbx_strand_id
1 'polypeptide(L)' 'MRKLVAGKLHGIYVTEANLNYHGSITLDPDHCEEAGILPMEFVEIWNKNSGARISRHPG' A
#
# COMPACT_ATOMS: atom_id res chain seq x y z
N MET A 1 24.27 -3.52 1.23
CA MET A 1 23.10 -4.35 0.86
C MET A 1 22.29 -3.63 -0.22
N ARG A 2 21.75 -4.35 -1.20
CA ARG A 2 20.87 -3.77 -2.23
C ARG A 2 19.42 -3.80 -1.74
N LYS A 3 18.66 -2.74 -2.00
CA LYS A 3 17.20 -2.73 -1.82
C LYS A 3 16.55 -3.04 -3.16
N LEU A 4 15.64 -4.00 -3.17
CA LEU A 4 14.87 -4.41 -4.34
C LEU A 4 13.38 -4.26 -4.02
N VAL A 5 12.56 -4.01 -5.04
CA VAL A 5 11.11 -4.00 -4.91
C VAL A 5 10.62 -5.44 -4.97
N ALA A 6 9.94 -5.91 -3.94
CA ALA A 6 9.39 -7.27 -3.88
C ALA A 6 8.13 -7.41 -4.77
N GLY A 7 7.21 -6.45 -4.69
CA GLY A 7 5.98 -6.40 -5.48
C GLY A 7 5.46 -4.96 -5.60
N LYS A 8 4.53 -4.71 -6.53
CA LYS A 8 3.86 -3.40 -6.63
C LYS A 8 2.44 -3.51 -7.17
N LEU A 9 1.56 -2.66 -6.64
CA LEU A 9 0.25 -2.36 -7.22
C LEU A 9 0.34 -1.06 -8.01
N HIS A 10 0.25 -1.13 -9.33
CA HIS A 10 0.46 0.04 -10.20
C HIS A 10 -0.85 0.63 -10.68
N GLY A 11 -1.06 1.92 -10.42
CA GLY A 11 -2.21 2.66 -10.97
C GLY A 11 -3.55 2.33 -10.31
N ILE A 12 -3.53 1.71 -9.14
CA ILE A 12 -4.74 1.50 -8.33
C ILE A 12 -5.31 2.84 -7.82
N TYR A 13 -6.60 2.84 -7.52
CA TYR A 13 -7.32 4.01 -7.05
C TYR A 13 -7.57 3.95 -5.55
N VAL A 14 -7.52 5.11 -4.89
CA VAL A 14 -8.00 5.26 -3.51
C VAL A 14 -9.52 5.17 -3.54
N THR A 15 -10.08 4.17 -2.86
CA THR A 15 -11.53 3.96 -2.76
C THR A 15 -12.14 4.71 -1.57
N GLU A 16 -11.39 4.86 -0.48
CA GLU A 16 -11.81 5.59 0.72
C GLU A 16 -10.61 6.25 1.42
N ALA A 17 -10.86 7.36 2.12
CA ALA A 17 -9.90 8.00 3.03
C ALA A 17 -10.63 8.56 4.26
N ASN A 18 -10.35 7.97 5.43
CA ASN A 18 -11.03 8.34 6.69
C ASN A 18 -10.00 8.61 7.79
N LEU A 19 -9.99 9.86 8.30
CA LEU A 19 -9.06 10.29 9.36
C LEU A 19 -9.30 9.58 10.69
N ASN A 20 -10.53 9.16 10.96
CA ASN A 20 -10.93 8.51 12.21
C ASN A 20 -10.93 6.98 12.10
N TYR A 21 -10.44 6.41 10.98
CA TYR A 21 -10.31 4.97 10.86
C TYR A 21 -9.16 4.46 11.76
N HIS A 22 -9.50 3.54 12.66
CA HIS A 22 -8.52 2.89 13.54
C HIS A 22 -7.84 1.75 12.79
N GLY A 23 -6.86 2.11 11.97
CA GLY A 23 -6.07 1.18 11.20
C GLY A 23 -4.97 1.90 10.42
N SER A 24 -4.24 1.15 9.60
CA SER A 24 -3.21 1.71 8.74
C SER A 24 -3.76 1.97 7.34
N ILE A 25 -3.35 1.20 6.34
CA ILE A 25 -4.05 1.16 5.05
C ILE A 25 -4.71 -0.20 4.93
N THR A 26 -5.87 -0.27 4.29
CA THR A 26 -6.50 -1.54 3.96
C THR A 26 -6.31 -1.77 2.47
N LEU A 27 -5.87 -2.97 2.10
CA LEU A 27 -5.73 -3.39 0.70
C LEU A 27 -6.66 -4.58 0.46
N ASP A 28 -7.16 -4.67 -0.76
CA ASP A 28 -7.93 -5.84 -1.21
C ASP A 28 -7.03 -7.10 -1.10
N PRO A 29 -7.48 -8.17 -0.40
CA PRO A 29 -6.72 -9.41 -0.28
C PRO A 29 -6.29 -10.02 -1.61
N ASP A 30 -7.13 -9.92 -2.65
CA ASP A 30 -6.84 -10.52 -3.96
C ASP A 30 -5.67 -9.79 -4.63
N HIS A 31 -5.64 -8.45 -4.53
CA HIS A 31 -4.51 -7.67 -5.01
C HIS A 31 -3.21 -7.97 -4.23
N CYS A 32 -3.32 -8.19 -2.92
CA CYS A 32 -2.16 -8.55 -2.09
C CYS A 32 -1.59 -9.92 -2.49
N GLU A 33 -2.45 -10.91 -2.72
CA GLU A 33 -2.05 -12.24 -3.17
C GLU A 33 -1.36 -12.18 -4.55
N GLU A 34 -1.96 -11.49 -5.52
CA GLU A 34 -1.39 -11.33 -6.86
C GLU A 34 -0.03 -10.60 -6.86
N ALA A 35 0.13 -9.60 -5.99
CA ALA A 35 1.36 -8.82 -5.87
C ALA A 35 2.40 -9.44 -4.92
N GLY A 36 2.04 -10.51 -4.20
CA GLY A 36 2.89 -11.13 -3.18
C GLY A 36 3.15 -10.25 -1.95
N ILE A 37 2.20 -9.38 -1.59
CA ILE A 37 2.26 -8.52 -0.39
C ILE A 37 1.65 -9.28 0.79
N LEU A 38 2.42 -9.42 1.87
CA LEU A 38 1.95 -10.12 3.07
C LEU A 38 1.18 -9.18 4.01
N PRO A 39 0.21 -9.69 4.80
CA PRO A 39 -0.41 -8.93 5.87
C PRO A 39 0.65 -8.35 6.82
N MET A 40 0.47 -7.09 7.23
CA MET A 40 1.41 -6.37 8.10
C MET A 40 2.81 -6.10 7.51
N GLU A 41 3.06 -6.41 6.23
CA GLU A 41 4.32 -6.06 5.56
C GLU A 41 4.45 -4.54 5.36
N PHE A 42 5.65 -3.98 5.49
CA PHE A 42 5.83 -2.56 5.19
C PHE A 42 5.74 -2.29 3.69
N VAL A 43 4.93 -1.30 3.32
CA VAL A 43 4.71 -0.86 1.95
C VAL A 43 4.97 0.63 1.79
N GLU A 44 5.35 0.99 0.57
CA GLU A 44 5.58 2.37 0.15
C GLU A 44 4.42 2.84 -0.75
N ILE A 45 3.79 3.96 -0.41
CA ILE A 45 2.65 4.53 -1.11
C ILE A 45 3.10 5.76 -1.88
N TRP A 46 2.96 5.70 -3.20
CA TRP A 46 3.42 6.74 -4.11
C TRP A 46 2.22 7.37 -4.82
N ASN A 47 1.71 8.47 -4.26
CA ASN A 47 0.53 9.14 -4.82
C ASN A 47 0.89 9.91 -6.11
N LYS A 48 0.31 9.51 -7.24
CA LYS A 48 0.56 10.14 -8.56
C LYS A 48 -0.07 11.53 -8.70
N ASN A 49 -1.15 11.82 -7.97
CA ASN A 49 -1.90 13.07 -8.10
C ASN A 49 -1.30 14.19 -7.24
N SER A 50 -0.86 13.87 -6.02
CA SER A 50 -0.30 14.86 -5.09
C SER A 50 1.23 14.83 -4.99
N GLY A 51 1.88 13.79 -5.51
CA GLY A 51 3.31 13.57 -5.34
C GLY A 51 3.72 13.07 -3.95
N ALA A 52 2.77 12.90 -3.02
CA ALA A 52 3.05 12.43 -1.68
C ALA A 52 3.71 11.03 -1.66
N ARG A 53 4.57 10.82 -0.67
CA ARG A 53 5.31 9.58 -0.41
C ARG A 53 5.13 9.20 1.05
N ILE A 54 4.60 8.02 1.32
CA ILE A 54 4.24 7.58 2.68
C ILE A 54 4.62 6.12 2.85
N SER A 55 5.25 5.76 3.97
CA SER A 55 5.54 4.39 4.35
C SER A 55 4.57 3.93 5.43
N ARG A 56 3.86 2.82 5.22
CA ARG A 56 2.85 2.25 6.13
C ARG A 56 2.89 0.72 6.07
N HIS A 57 2.04 0.05 6.83
CA HIS A 57 1.78 -1.39 6.72
C HIS A 57 0.29 -1.60 6.41
N PRO A 58 -0.12 -2.62 5.65
CA PRO A 58 -1.52 -3.00 5.52
C PRO A 58 -2.03 -3.57 6.85
N GLY A 59 -3.22 -3.14 7.26
CA GLY A 59 -3.97 -3.75 8.36
C GLY A 59 -4.97 -4.78 7.87
#